data_AF-A0A6B2XRG9-F1
#
_entry.id   AF-A0A6B2XRG9-F1
#
_cell.length_a   1.000
_cell.length_b   1.000
_cell.length_c   1.000
_cell.angle_alpha   90.00
_cell.angle_beta   90.00
_cell.angle_gamma   90.00
#
_symmetry.space_group_name_H-M   'P 1'
#
loop_
_entity.id
_entity.type
_entity.pdbx_description
1 polymer ?
#
loop_
_entity_poly.entity_id
_entity_poly.type
_entity_poly.pdbx_seq_one_letter_code
_entity_poly.pdbx_strand_id
1 'polypeptide(L)'
;LAMGFTGPETATITTQSGADLTGRGLVARGDDFASSLPGVFVAGDAGRGQSLIVWAIAEGRAAAASVDAYLQGGTELPAPVRANTVSLRA
;
A
#
# COMPACT_ATOMS: atom_id res chain seq x y z
N LEU A 1 -8.91 -27.72 2.30
CA LEU A 1 -8.84 -26.44 3.01
C LEU A 1 -8.98 -25.32 1.98
N ALA A 2 -10.06 -24.53 2.04
CA ALA A 2 -10.23 -23.33 1.21
C ALA A 2 -9.90 -22.10 2.07
N MET A 3 -8.60 -21.86 2.32
CA MET A 3 -8.15 -20.82 3.26
C MET A 3 -8.08 -19.41 2.64
N GLY A 4 -8.20 -19.28 1.32
CA GLY A 4 -8.11 -17.98 0.65
C GLY A 4 -6.72 -17.35 0.75
N PHE A 5 -6.68 -16.02 0.85
CA PHE A 5 -5.45 -15.24 1.00
C PHE A 5 -5.03 -15.19 2.48
N THR A 6 -3.80 -15.61 2.77
CA THR A 6 -3.26 -15.63 4.14
C THR A 6 -2.40 -14.41 4.48
N GLY A 7 -2.22 -13.50 3.54
CA GLY A 7 -1.31 -12.36 3.67
C GLY A 7 -0.26 -12.34 2.55
N PRO A 8 0.40 -11.20 2.34
CA PRO A 8 1.54 -11.12 1.44
C PRO A 8 2.74 -11.91 2.02
N GLU A 9 3.61 -12.40 1.15
CA GLU A 9 4.89 -12.98 1.57
C GLU A 9 5.82 -11.87 2.08
N THR A 10 5.80 -11.62 3.39
CA THR A 10 6.55 -10.51 3.99
C THR A 10 7.93 -10.89 4.47
N ALA A 11 8.23 -12.16 4.69
CA ALA A 11 9.48 -12.61 5.30
C ALA A 11 10.73 -12.12 4.53
N THR A 12 10.72 -12.24 3.20
CA THR A 12 11.82 -11.77 2.35
C THR A 12 11.91 -10.24 2.39
N ILE A 13 10.78 -9.54 2.31
CA ILE A 13 10.72 -8.07 2.33
C ILE A 13 11.27 -7.55 3.66
N THR A 14 10.80 -8.06 4.80
CA THR A 14 11.28 -7.61 6.12
C THR A 14 12.75 -7.93 6.33
N THR A 15 13.21 -9.12 5.94
CA THR A 15 14.61 -9.53 6.13
C THR A 15 15.58 -8.70 5.29
N GLN A 16 15.20 -8.36 4.05
CA GLN A 16 16.07 -7.62 3.14
C GLN A 16 16.00 -6.11 3.31
N SER A 17 14.82 -5.57 3.64
CA SER A 17 14.58 -4.13 3.65
C SER A 17 14.42 -3.53 5.06
N GLY A 18 14.02 -4.33 6.05
CA GLY A 18 13.67 -3.84 7.38
C GLY A 18 12.33 -3.11 7.44
N ALA A 19 11.47 -3.24 6.43
CA ALA A 19 10.14 -2.60 6.41
C ALA A 19 9.28 -3.08 7.59
N ASP A 20 8.59 -2.14 8.23
CA ASP A 20 7.68 -2.45 9.34
C ASP A 20 6.43 -3.17 8.84
N LEU A 21 5.93 -4.08 9.67
CA LEU A 21 4.64 -4.74 9.45
C LEU A 21 3.60 -4.26 10.45
N THR A 22 2.35 -4.23 10.00
CA THR A 22 1.20 -4.07 10.86
C THR A 22 0.95 -5.34 11.68
N GLY A 23 0.13 -5.25 12.73
CA GLY A 23 -0.31 -6.42 13.51
C GLY A 23 -1.08 -7.48 12.71
N ARG A 24 -1.44 -7.20 11.46
CA ARG A 24 -2.07 -8.14 10.52
C ARG A 24 -1.09 -8.79 9.54
N GLY A 25 0.21 -8.52 9.66
CA GLY A 25 1.24 -9.03 8.75
C GLY A 25 1.26 -8.35 7.38
N LEU A 26 0.61 -7.20 7.24
CA LEU A 26 0.68 -6.34 6.04
C LEU A 26 1.85 -5.37 6.18
N VAL A 27 2.45 -4.94 5.07
CA VAL A 27 3.50 -3.91 5.11
C VAL A 27 2.88 -2.60 5.58
N ALA A 28 3.45 -2.01 6.62
CA ALA A 28 2.96 -0.77 7.21
C ALA A 28 3.18 0.40 6.25
N ARG A 29 2.21 1.32 6.19
CA ARG A 29 2.27 2.53 5.37
C ARG A 29 1.49 3.69 5.98
N GLY A 30 1.89 4.91 5.65
CA GLY A 30 1.20 6.15 5.97
C GLY A 30 0.04 6.48 5.02
N ASP A 31 -0.56 7.66 5.25
CA ASP A 31 -1.67 8.19 4.43
C ASP A 31 -1.26 8.52 2.98
N ASP A 32 0.04 8.74 2.77
CA ASP A 32 0.72 8.99 1.49
C ASP A 32 1.29 7.71 0.86
N PHE A 33 0.87 6.53 1.32
CA PHE A 33 1.36 5.22 0.86
C PHE A 33 2.84 4.95 1.16
N ALA A 34 3.57 5.86 1.83
CA ALA A 34 4.97 5.64 2.19
C ALA A 34 5.07 4.61 3.31
N SER A 35 6.05 3.70 3.20
CA SER A 35 6.40 2.76 4.27
C SER A 35 7.29 3.42 5.34
N SER A 36 7.76 2.63 6.31
CA SER A 36 8.79 3.10 7.26
C SER A 36 10.16 3.36 6.61
N LEU A 37 10.38 2.87 5.37
CA LEU A 37 11.62 3.06 4.64
C LEU A 37 11.52 4.28 3.69
N PRO A 38 12.46 5.24 3.76
CA PRO A 38 12.47 6.40 2.87
C PRO A 38 12.47 6.02 1.40
N GLY A 39 11.55 6.61 0.62
CA GLY A 39 11.42 6.36 -0.82
C GLY A 39 10.77 5.02 -1.20
N VAL A 40 10.28 4.23 -0.24
CA VAL A 40 9.58 2.97 -0.49
C VAL A 40 8.09 3.14 -0.19
N PHE A 41 7.25 2.77 -1.16
CA PHE A 41 5.80 2.95 -1.11
C PHE A 41 5.06 1.62 -1.29
N VAL A 42 3.85 1.52 -0.74
CA VAL A 42 3.08 0.28 -0.66
C VAL A 42 1.64 0.49 -1.13
N ALA A 43 1.22 -0.28 -2.14
CA ALA A 43 -0.13 -0.27 -2.67
C ALA A 43 -0.74 -1.68 -2.76
N GLY A 44 -2.06 -1.74 -2.90
CA GLY A 44 -2.80 -2.98 -3.09
C GLY A 44 -2.76 -3.88 -1.86
N ASP A 45 -2.87 -5.19 -2.10
CA ASP A 45 -3.05 -6.19 -1.04
C ASP A 45 -1.86 -6.27 -0.07
N ALA A 46 -0.67 -5.79 -0.46
CA ALA A 46 0.49 -5.71 0.43
C ALA A 46 0.29 -4.78 1.63
N GLY A 47 -0.44 -3.67 1.44
CA GLY A 47 -0.74 -2.68 2.48
C GLY A 47 -2.19 -2.69 2.96
N ARG A 48 -3.15 -2.99 2.07
CA ARG A 48 -4.58 -3.09 2.42
C ARG A 48 -4.97 -4.46 2.99
N GLY A 49 -4.28 -5.53 2.57
CA GLY A 49 -4.78 -6.90 2.67
C GLY A 49 -5.75 -7.23 1.55
N GLN A 50 -6.21 -8.49 1.50
CA GLN A 50 -7.04 -9.04 0.42
C GLN A 50 -8.16 -8.10 0.00
N SER A 51 -8.19 -7.73 -1.28
CA SER A 51 -9.21 -6.86 -1.82
C SER A 51 -9.55 -7.18 -3.29
N LEU A 52 -10.28 -6.28 -3.93
CA LEU A 52 -10.60 -6.36 -5.36
C LEU A 52 -9.47 -5.75 -6.19
N ILE A 53 -9.29 -6.25 -7.41
CA ILE A 53 -8.30 -5.72 -8.37
C ILE A 53 -8.45 -4.22 -8.60
N VAL A 54 -9.68 -3.70 -8.61
CA VAL A 54 -9.95 -2.27 -8.80
C VAL A 54 -9.36 -1.41 -7.66
N TRP A 55 -9.31 -1.94 -6.43
CA TRP A 55 -8.67 -1.27 -5.31
C TRP A 55 -7.15 -1.23 -5.48
N ALA A 56 -6.54 -2.31 -5.94
CA ALA A 56 -5.11 -2.34 -6.22
C ALA A 56 -4.74 -1.35 -7.34
N ILE A 57 -5.56 -1.25 -8.39
CA ILE A 57 -5.37 -0.27 -9.48
C ILE A 57 -5.50 1.16 -8.94
N ALA A 58 -6.55 1.45 -8.17
CA ALA A 58 -6.77 2.78 -7.62
C ALA A 58 -5.63 3.22 -6.70
N GLU A 59 -5.18 2.33 -5.81
CA GLU A 59 -4.03 2.60 -4.94
C GLU A 59 -2.72 2.69 -5.68
N GLY A 60 -2.49 1.88 -6.71
CA GLY A 60 -1.30 2.00 -7.54
C GLY A 60 -1.16 3.41 -8.13
N ARG A 61 -2.28 4.00 -8.59
CA ARG A 61 -2.31 5.38 -9.10
C ARG A 61 -2.06 6.42 -8.01
N ALA A 62 -2.65 6.24 -6.83
CA ALA A 62 -2.47 7.17 -5.72
C ALA A 62 -1.04 7.09 -5.11
N ALA A 63 -0.47 5.88 -5.03
CA ALA A 63 0.91 5.68 -4.64
C ALA A 63 1.87 6.28 -5.68
N ALA A 64 1.59 6.15 -6.98
CA ALA A 64 2.38 6.82 -8.02
C ALA A 64 2.40 8.35 -7.87
N ALA A 65 1.26 8.97 -7.53
CA ALA A 65 1.22 10.40 -7.22
C ALA A 65 2.07 10.76 -5.99
N SER A 66 2.10 9.89 -4.97
CA SER A 66 2.90 10.10 -3.76
C SER A 66 4.40 9.94 -4.02
N VAL A 67 4.78 8.95 -4.85
CA VAL A 67 6.16 8.77 -5.34
C VAL A 67 6.60 9.98 -6.14
N ASP A 68 5.76 10.47 -7.05
CA ASP A 68 6.06 11.65 -7.86
C ASP A 68 6.25 12.90 -7.00
N ALA A 69 5.36 13.14 -6.04
CA ALA A 69 5.49 14.22 -5.07
C ALA A 69 6.78 14.12 -4.23
N TYR A 70 7.16 12.90 -3.81
CA TYR A 70 8.41 12.67 -3.08
C TYR A 70 9.65 13.00 -3.91
N LEU A 71 9.66 12.66 -5.20
CA LEU A 71 10.80 12.88 -6.09
C LEU A 71 10.88 14.32 -6.61
N GLN A 72 9.75 14.96 -6.87
CA GLN A 72 9.68 16.29 -7.51
C GLN A 72 9.36 17.44 -6.54
N GLY A 73 8.91 17.14 -5.32
CA GLY A 73 8.41 18.13 -4.35
C GLY A 73 6.95 18.53 -4.55
N GLY A 74 6.25 17.93 -5.52
CA GLY A 74 4.83 18.14 -5.83
C GLY A 74 4.37 17.18 -6.94
N THR A 75 3.06 17.09 -7.19
CA THR A 75 2.53 16.21 -8.24
C THR A 75 1.26 16.77 -8.86
N GLU A 76 1.12 16.57 -10.17
CA GLU A 76 -0.13 16.77 -10.92
C GLU A 76 -0.84 15.44 -11.22
N LEU A 77 -0.29 14.31 -10.73
CA LEU A 77 -0.89 13.00 -10.93
C LEU A 77 -2.14 12.84 -10.05
N PRO A 78 -3.18 12.17 -10.55
CA PRO A 78 -4.42 11.97 -9.80
C PRO A 78 -4.26 10.93 -8.69
N ALA A 79 -4.73 11.25 -7.49
CA ALA A 79 -4.87 10.35 -6.35
C ALA A 79 -6.35 9.97 -6.13
N PRO A 80 -6.87 8.91 -6.80
CA PRO A 80 -8.30 8.60 -6.79
C PRO A 80 -8.81 8.08 -5.44
N VAL A 81 -7.91 7.61 -4.57
CA VAL A 81 -8.22 7.08 -3.23
C VAL A 81 -7.10 7.47 -2.27
N ARG A 82 -7.46 7.64 -0.99
CA ARG A 82 -6.51 7.70 0.14
C ARG A 82 -6.15 6.29 0.62
N ALA A 83 -5.01 6.14 1.31
CA ALA A 83 -4.56 4.85 1.83
C ALA A 83 -5.56 4.19 2.81
N ASN A 84 -6.40 4.99 3.47
CA ASN A 84 -7.44 4.54 4.41
C ASN A 84 -8.85 4.48 3.79
N THR A 85 -8.98 4.65 2.47
CA THR A 85 -10.30 4.61 1.80
C THR A 85 -10.91 3.21 1.92
N VAL A 86 -12.18 3.17 2.33
CA VAL A 86 -13.00 1.96 2.46
C VAL A 86 -14.27 2.10 1.62
N SER A 87 -14.84 0.96 1.21
CA SER A 87 -16.15 0.94 0.56
C SER A 87 -17.24 1.53 1.46
N LEU A 88 -18.19 2.24 0.87
CA LEU A 88 -19.40 2.69 1.57
C LEU A 88 -20.13 1.47 2.12
N ARG A 89 -20.52 1.53 3.39
CA ARG A 89 -21.37 0.53 4.01
C ARG A 89 -22.82 0.85 3.68
N ALA A 90 -23.57 -0.16 3.24
CA ALA A 90 -25.02 -0.09 3.10
C ALA A 90 -25.72 -0.09 4.46
#